data_AF-E2C8W1-F1
#
_entry.id   AF-E2C8W1-F1
#
_cell.length_a   1.000
_cell.length_b   1.000
_cell.length_c   1.000
_cell.angle_alpha   90.00
_cell.angle_beta   90.00
_cell.angle_gamma   90.00
#
_symmetry.space_group_name_H-M   'P 1'
#
loop_
_entity.id
_entity.type
_entity.pdbx_description
1 polymer ?
#
loop_
_entity_poly.entity_id
_entity_poly.type
_entity_poly.pdbx_seq_one_letter_code
_entity_poly.pdbx_strand_id
1 'polypeptide(L)'
;IQCMIKNIQGIKPLVVGIYKGPQKPNDTNIFFVKLVTDVRKIMSSGGIDFNGKKILIRLRCFIADALARAFILNHRGHMSSRPCSKCKIDDVRCERRYVFYNVDNSLRTDEDYINCLDEDHHKGTSPLAMLQVGMVS
;
A
#
# COMPACT_ATOMS: atom_id res chain seq x y z
N ILE A 1 9.73 1.86 7.71
CA ILE A 1 9.04 2.87 6.87
C ILE A 1 9.97 4.06 6.70
N GLN A 2 10.15 4.52 5.47
CA GLN A 2 10.93 5.71 5.15
C GLN A 2 10.06 6.72 4.41
N CYS A 3 10.30 8.01 4.62
CA CYS A 3 9.64 9.10 3.92
C CYS A 3 10.69 9.96 3.21
N MET A 4 10.36 10.43 2.01
CA MET A 4 11.21 11.33 1.24
C MET A 4 10.42 12.58 0.85
N ILE A 5 11.00 13.75 1.11
CA ILE A 5 10.42 15.04 0.73
C ILE A 5 10.85 15.35 -0.70
N LYS A 6 9.94 15.25 -1.66
CA LYS A 6 10.29 15.27 -3.08
C LYS A 6 10.81 16.62 -3.59
N ASN A 7 10.36 17.73 -2.99
CA ASN A 7 10.72 19.09 -3.39
C ASN A 7 12.00 19.61 -2.72
N ILE A 8 12.74 18.75 -2.01
CA ILE A 8 14.08 19.08 -1.47
C ILE A 8 15.10 18.23 -2.23
N GLN A 9 16.01 18.88 -2.95
CA GLN A 9 17.05 18.19 -3.72
C GLN A 9 18.10 17.55 -2.80
N GLY A 10 18.65 16.42 -3.22
CA GLY A 10 19.72 15.72 -2.49
C GLY A 10 19.31 15.05 -1.17
N ILE A 11 18.04 15.16 -0.76
CA ILE A 11 17.56 14.52 0.47
C ILE A 11 17.46 13.01 0.28
N LYS A 12 17.97 12.25 1.27
CA LYS A 12 17.79 10.80 1.34
C LYS A 12 16.49 10.48 2.08
N PRO A 13 15.85 9.32 1.80
CA PRO A 13 14.71 8.87 2.59
C PRO A 13 15.03 8.83 4.09
N LEU A 14 14.19 9.45 4.90
CA LEU A 14 14.29 9.50 6.36
C LEU A 14 13.49 8.35 6.97
N VAL A 15 14.08 7.66 7.95
CA VAL A 15 13.36 6.61 8.67
C VAL A 15 12.32 7.26 9.59
N VAL A 16 11.05 6.92 9.40
CA VAL A 16 9.92 7.43 10.20
C VAL A 16 9.23 6.36 11.04
N GLY A 17 9.59 5.09 10.83
CA GLY A 17 9.03 3.99 11.59
C GLY A 17 9.87 2.73 11.47
N ILE A 18 10.11 2.08 12.60
CA ILE A 18 10.78 0.79 12.71
C ILE A 18 9.85 -0.12 13.50
N TYR A 19 9.69 -1.35 13.01
CA TYR A 19 8.99 -2.40 13.74
C TYR A 19 10.00 -3.40 14.27
N LYS A 20 9.80 -3.82 15.52
CA LYS A 20 10.55 -4.89 16.17
C LYS A 20 9.55 -5.81 16.86
N GLY A 21 9.60 -7.08 16.52
CA GLY A 21 8.78 -8.12 17.12
C GLY A 21 9.42 -9.48 16.90
N PRO A 22 8.94 -10.52 17.60
CA PRO A 22 9.45 -11.89 17.44
C PRO A 22 9.11 -12.47 16.06
N GLN A 23 8.12 -11.92 15.37
CA GLN A 23 7.70 -12.32 14.04
C GLN A 23 7.42 -11.09 13.17
N LYS A 24 7.19 -11.30 11.87
CA LYS A 24 6.70 -10.24 10.98
C LYS A 24 5.33 -9.75 11.47
N PRO A 25 4.99 -8.46 11.26
CA PRO A 25 3.66 -7.98 11.57
C PRO A 25 2.61 -8.74 10.75
N ASN A 26 1.57 -9.21 11.42
CA ASN A 26 0.50 -10.03 10.84
C ASN A 26 -0.71 -9.17 10.40
N ASP A 27 -0.95 -8.05 11.07
CA ASP A 27 -2.02 -7.11 10.76
C ASP A 27 -1.45 -5.80 10.22
N THR A 28 -1.79 -5.49 8.97
CA THR A 28 -1.38 -4.28 8.28
C THR A 28 -2.06 -3.01 8.82
N ASN A 29 -3.33 -3.12 9.24
CA ASN A 29 -4.06 -1.99 9.81
C ASN A 29 -3.46 -1.57 11.16
N ILE A 30 -3.10 -2.53 12.02
CA ILE A 30 -2.39 -2.25 13.27
C ILE A 30 -1.00 -1.69 12.99
N PHE A 31 -0.26 -2.28 12.06
CA PHE A 31 1.10 -1.84 11.74
C PHE A 31 1.15 -0.38 11.24
N PHE A 32 0.18 0.03 10.41
CA PHE A 32 0.15 1.37 9.81
C PHE A 32 -0.70 2.39 10.57
N VAL A 33 -1.40 2.01 11.65
CA VAL A 33 -2.37 2.90 12.35
C VAL A 33 -1.77 4.26 12.72
N LYS A 34 -0.55 4.27 13.26
CA LYS A 34 0.13 5.52 13.66
C LYS A 34 0.47 6.39 12.45
N LEU A 35 1.02 5.79 11.39
CA LEU A 35 1.35 6.51 10.17
C LEU A 35 0.10 7.12 9.53
N VAL A 36 -0.97 6.34 9.39
CA VAL A 36 -2.23 6.79 8.80
C VAL A 36 -2.83 7.93 9.63
N THR A 37 -2.83 7.80 10.96
CA THR A 37 -3.33 8.83 11.87
C THR A 37 -2.55 10.13 11.72
N ASP A 38 -1.21 10.07 11.72
CA ASP A 38 -0.34 11.25 11.58
C ASP A 38 -0.54 11.92 10.21
N VAL A 39 -0.57 11.15 9.12
CA VAL A 39 -0.79 11.68 7.77
C VAL A 39 -2.16 12.32 7.65
N ARG A 40 -3.22 11.67 8.16
CA ARG A 40 -4.58 12.23 8.15
C ARG A 40 -4.64 13.54 8.92
N LYS A 41 -4.03 13.60 10.10
CA LYS A 41 -3.99 14.82 10.91
C LYS A 41 -3.34 15.97 10.17
N ILE A 42 -2.20 15.71 9.50
CA ILE A 42 -1.48 16.71 8.69
C ILE A 42 -2.34 17.17 7.50
N MET A 43 -3.02 16.25 6.83
CA MET A 43 -3.88 16.58 5.69
C MET A 43 -5.11 17.40 6.14
N SER A 44 -5.79 16.99 7.22
CA SER A 44 -6.97 17.68 7.74
C SER A 44 -6.65 19.04 8.35
N SER A 45 -5.43 19.24 8.87
CA SER A 45 -4.98 20.55 9.37
C SER A 45 -4.57 21.50 8.25
N GLY A 46 -4.62 21.10 6.98
CA GLY A 46 -4.14 21.90 5.85
C GLY A 46 -2.61 21.98 5.75
N GLY A 47 -1.89 21.06 6.41
CA GLY A 47 -0.42 21.01 6.45
C GLY A 47 0.18 21.24 7.83
N ILE A 48 1.49 21.49 7.86
CA ILE A 48 2.27 21.71 9.09
C ILE A 48 2.53 23.20 9.33
N ASP A 49 2.62 23.59 10.59
CA ASP A 49 3.01 24.94 10.98
C ASP A 49 4.52 24.98 11.25
N PHE A 50 5.24 25.85 10.54
CA PHE A 50 6.68 25.98 10.64
C PHE A 50 7.08 27.45 10.51
N ASN A 51 7.76 27.99 11.52
CA ASN A 51 8.15 29.42 11.60
C ASN A 51 6.98 30.39 11.34
N GLY A 52 5.83 30.11 11.95
CA GLY A 52 4.61 30.93 11.80
C GLY A 52 3.95 30.85 10.42
N LYS A 53 4.42 29.98 9.52
CA LYS A 53 3.84 29.77 8.19
C LYS A 53 3.22 28.39 8.09
N LYS A 54 2.05 28.33 7.48
CA LYS A 54 1.39 27.08 7.11
C LYS A 54 2.02 26.51 5.84
N ILE A 55 2.61 25.32 5.94
CA ILE A 55 3.19 24.61 4.80
C ILE A 55 2.27 23.45 4.44
N LEU A 56 1.67 23.52 3.26
CA LEU A 56 0.83 22.46 2.72
C LEU A 56 1.67 21.20 2.45
N ILE A 57 1.21 20.06 2.96
CA ILE A 57 1.81 18.75 2.71
C ILE A 57 0.85 17.90 1.88
N ARG A 58 1.38 17.24 0.85
CA ARG A 58 0.63 16.29 0.01
C ARG A 58 1.33 14.94 -0.01
N LEU A 59 0.57 13.87 0.21
CA LEU A 59 1.05 12.51 0.06
C LEU A 59 1.08 12.18 -1.45
N ARG A 60 2.27 11.90 -1.99
CA ARG A 60 2.44 11.65 -3.43
C ARG A 60 2.19 10.19 -3.81
N CYS A 61 2.86 9.27 -3.13
CA CYS A 61 2.84 7.85 -3.47
C CYS A 61 3.39 7.01 -2.31
N PHE A 62 2.99 5.74 -2.28
CA PHE A 62 3.70 4.70 -1.55
C PHE A 62 4.56 3.90 -2.51
N ILE A 63 5.83 3.71 -2.16
CA ILE A 63 6.78 2.91 -2.94
C ILE A 63 7.09 1.66 -2.12
N ALA A 64 6.84 0.51 -2.72
CA ALA A 64 7.01 -0.79 -2.09
C ALA A 64 7.35 -1.85 -3.14
N ASP A 65 8.16 -2.83 -2.75
CA ASP A 65 8.32 -4.07 -3.51
C ASP A 65 7.03 -4.92 -3.46
N ALA A 66 7.03 -6.08 -4.11
CA ALA A 66 5.84 -6.91 -4.22
C ALA A 66 5.30 -7.41 -2.86
N LEU A 67 6.18 -7.78 -1.92
CA LEU A 67 5.76 -8.30 -0.61
C LEU A 67 5.24 -7.19 0.30
N ALA A 68 5.95 -6.06 0.36
CA ALA A 68 5.51 -4.91 1.11
C ALA A 68 4.23 -4.29 0.52
N ARG A 69 4.06 -4.32 -0.81
CA ARG A 69 2.82 -3.93 -1.49
C ARG A 69 1.66 -4.83 -1.09
N ALA A 70 1.84 -6.16 -1.15
CA ALA A 70 0.82 -7.11 -0.71
C ALA A 70 0.43 -6.93 0.76
N PHE A 71 1.40 -6.58 1.61
CA PHE A 71 1.14 -6.29 3.00
C PHE A 71 0.35 -4.99 3.20
N ILE A 72 0.80 -3.86 2.64
CA ILE A 72 0.15 -2.56 2.83
C ILE A 72 -1.22 -2.47 2.16
N LEU A 73 -1.41 -3.10 1.00
CA LEU A 73 -2.70 -3.16 0.31
C LEU A 73 -3.61 -4.29 0.79
N ASN A 74 -3.16 -5.06 1.79
CA ASN A 74 -3.90 -6.16 2.39
C ASN A 74 -4.42 -7.24 1.40
N HIS A 75 -3.62 -7.56 0.37
CA HIS A 75 -3.95 -8.62 -0.59
C HIS A 75 -3.04 -9.84 -0.44
N ARG A 76 -3.40 -10.94 -1.10
CA ARG A 76 -2.61 -12.18 -1.12
C ARG A 76 -1.37 -12.01 -1.99
N GLY A 77 -0.25 -12.55 -1.53
CA GLY A 77 1.05 -12.40 -2.18
C GLY A 77 1.29 -13.41 -3.31
N HIS A 78 2.53 -13.46 -3.81
CA HIS A 78 2.98 -14.29 -4.94
C HIS A 78 2.67 -15.81 -4.88
N MET A 79 2.24 -16.33 -3.72
CA MET A 79 1.88 -17.75 -3.53
C MET A 79 0.37 -18.03 -3.64
N SER A 80 -0.45 -17.05 -4.02
CA SER A 80 -1.89 -17.24 -4.22
C SER A 80 -2.28 -17.45 -5.68
N SER A 81 -3.51 -17.93 -5.91
CA SER A 81 -4.17 -18.03 -7.21
C SER A 81 -4.29 -16.69 -7.94
N ARG A 82 -4.50 -15.59 -7.21
CA ARG A 82 -4.63 -14.24 -7.80
C ARG A 82 -3.65 -13.24 -7.19
N PRO A 83 -2.33 -13.35 -7.45
CA PRO A 83 -1.31 -12.63 -6.70
C PRO A 83 -1.07 -11.19 -7.20
N CYS A 84 -1.44 -10.89 -8.46
CA CYS A 84 -1.08 -9.62 -9.09
C CYS A 84 -1.90 -8.47 -8.52
N SER A 85 -1.21 -7.40 -8.11
CA SER A 85 -1.83 -6.16 -7.61
C SER A 85 -2.31 -5.22 -8.71
N LYS A 86 -1.99 -5.52 -9.99
CA LYS A 86 -2.26 -4.63 -11.13
C LYS A 86 -3.30 -5.16 -12.08
N CYS A 87 -3.36 -6.47 -12.28
CA CYS A 87 -4.33 -7.11 -13.17
C CYS A 87 -5.03 -8.26 -12.47
N LYS A 88 -6.23 -8.60 -12.96
CA LYS A 88 -7.06 -9.71 -12.49
C LYS A 88 -6.62 -11.01 -13.17
N ILE A 89 -5.36 -11.38 -13.00
CA ILE A 89 -4.84 -12.66 -13.47
C ILE A 89 -5.25 -13.77 -12.51
N ASP A 90 -5.64 -14.90 -13.09
CA ASP A 90 -5.94 -16.13 -12.36
C ASP A 90 -4.91 -17.21 -12.72
N ASP A 91 -4.75 -18.18 -11.85
CA ASP A 91 -3.85 -19.30 -12.08
C ASP A 91 -4.50 -20.42 -12.88
N VAL A 92 -3.64 -21.25 -13.47
CA VAL A 92 -4.00 -22.64 -13.78
C VAL A 92 -3.11 -23.57 -13.00
N ARG A 93 -3.74 -24.56 -12.37
CA ARG A 93 -3.05 -25.56 -11.59
C ARG A 93 -2.48 -26.65 -12.49
N CYS A 94 -1.15 -26.69 -12.59
CA CYS A 94 -0.43 -27.76 -13.30
C CYS A 94 0.55 -28.41 -12.33
N GLU A 95 0.48 -29.74 -12.17
CA GLU A 95 1.38 -30.50 -11.27
C GLU A 95 1.49 -29.91 -9.84
N ARG A 96 0.36 -29.45 -9.27
CA ARG A 96 0.28 -28.77 -7.95
C ARG A 96 1.00 -27.42 -7.86
N ARG A 97 1.37 -26.82 -8.98
CA ARG A 97 1.94 -25.46 -9.08
C ARG A 97 0.93 -24.52 -9.71
N TYR A 98 1.03 -23.25 -9.36
CA TYR A 98 0.30 -22.16 -10.02
C TYR A 98 1.07 -21.73 -11.26
N VAL A 99 0.37 -21.70 -12.40
CA VAL A 99 0.90 -21.25 -13.69
C VAL A 99 0.09 -20.04 -14.15
N PHE A 100 0.79 -18.97 -14.50
CA PHE A 100 0.21 -17.71 -14.97
C PHE A 100 0.66 -17.47 -16.41
N TYR A 101 -0.22 -17.70 -17.39
CA TYR A 101 0.14 -17.58 -18.81
C TYR A 101 -0.65 -16.49 -19.55
N ASN A 102 -1.77 -16.01 -19.01
CA ASN A 102 -2.54 -14.94 -19.62
C ASN A 102 -1.81 -13.61 -19.50
N VAL A 103 -1.64 -12.90 -20.61
CA VAL A 103 -1.02 -11.56 -20.66
C VAL A 103 -2.05 -10.44 -20.82
N ASP A 104 -3.25 -10.77 -21.31
CA ASP A 104 -4.35 -9.82 -21.51
C ASP A 104 -5.43 -10.06 -20.45
N ASN A 105 -5.25 -9.43 -19.28
CA ASN A 105 -6.19 -9.52 -18.17
C ASN A 105 -6.69 -8.12 -17.84
N SER A 106 -7.96 -7.99 -17.46
CA SER A 106 -8.53 -6.73 -17.00
C SER A 106 -7.69 -6.15 -15.85
N LEU A 107 -7.49 -4.84 -15.86
CA LEU A 107 -6.76 -4.14 -14.80
C LEU A 107 -7.56 -4.10 -13.51
N ARG A 108 -6.85 -4.10 -12.38
CA ARG A 108 -7.43 -3.75 -11.09
C ARG A 108 -7.63 -2.24 -11.02
N THR A 109 -8.60 -1.83 -10.23
CA THR A 109 -8.95 -0.43 -10.00
C THR A 109 -8.86 -0.11 -8.53
N ASP A 110 -8.82 1.18 -8.20
CA ASP A 110 -8.91 1.61 -6.80
C ASP A 110 -10.22 1.11 -6.16
N GLU A 111 -11.32 1.10 -6.92
CA GLU A 111 -12.63 0.60 -6.47
C GLU A 111 -12.59 -0.89 -6.08
N ASP A 112 -11.86 -1.72 -6.84
CA ASP A 112 -11.67 -3.13 -6.51
C ASP A 112 -11.04 -3.29 -5.11
N TYR A 113 -10.08 -2.44 -4.76
CA TYR A 113 -9.41 -2.45 -3.45
C TYR A 113 -10.24 -1.82 -2.34
N ILE A 114 -10.94 -0.71 -2.62
CA ILE A 114 -11.79 -0.02 -1.62
C ILE A 114 -12.89 -0.97 -1.15
N ASN A 115 -13.56 -1.65 -2.09
CA ASN A 115 -14.68 -2.53 -1.80
C ASN A 115 -14.31 -4.01 -1.66
N CYS A 116 -13.03 -4.36 -1.82
CA CYS A 116 -12.53 -5.74 -1.75
C CYS A 116 -13.27 -6.71 -2.70
N LEU A 117 -13.50 -6.32 -3.96
CA LEU A 117 -14.36 -7.03 -4.93
C LEU A 117 -13.84 -8.41 -5.43
N ASP A 118 -12.71 -8.88 -4.91
CA ASP A 118 -12.06 -10.12 -5.34
C ASP A 118 -11.55 -10.85 -4.10
N GLU A 119 -12.32 -11.81 -3.59
CA GLU A 119 -12.06 -12.53 -2.33
C GLU A 119 -10.83 -13.46 -2.40
N ASP A 120 -10.49 -13.90 -3.61
CA ASP A 120 -9.29 -14.68 -3.90
C ASP A 120 -8.03 -13.81 -3.92
N HIS A 121 -8.18 -12.49 -4.08
CA HIS A 121 -7.08 -11.53 -4.05
C HIS A 121 -7.00 -10.77 -2.72
N HIS A 122 -8.10 -10.21 -2.21
CA HIS A 122 -8.13 -9.36 -1.03
C HIS A 122 -8.28 -10.18 0.25
N LYS A 123 -7.57 -9.79 1.32
CA LYS A 123 -7.75 -10.36 2.66
C LYS A 123 -8.61 -9.46 3.56
N GLY A 124 -8.96 -8.28 3.09
CA GLY A 124 -9.68 -7.24 3.81
C GLY A 124 -9.24 -5.85 3.36
N THR A 125 -9.68 -4.83 4.07
CA THR A 125 -9.40 -3.44 3.73
C THR A 125 -7.94 -3.07 3.96
N SER A 126 -7.44 -2.18 3.11
CA SER A 126 -6.11 -1.59 3.20
C SER A 126 -6.14 -0.37 4.14
N PRO A 127 -5.12 -0.16 5.00
CA PRO A 127 -4.95 1.09 5.74
C PRO A 127 -4.84 2.31 4.81
N LEU A 128 -4.43 2.12 3.55
CA LEU A 128 -4.37 3.19 2.56
C LEU A 128 -5.74 3.66 2.09
N ALA A 129 -6.81 2.89 2.26
CA ALA A 129 -8.16 3.34 1.90
C ALA A 129 -8.59 4.60 2.70
N MET A 130 -7.95 4.85 3.85
CA MET A 130 -8.17 6.05 4.66
C MET A 130 -7.36 7.27 4.21
N LEU A 131 -6.45 7.07 3.26
CA LEU A 131 -5.58 8.08 2.69
C LEU A 131 -6.06 8.26 1.24
N GLN A 132 -6.33 9.48 0.80
CA GLN A 132 -6.80 9.77 -0.56
C GLN A 132 -5.66 9.60 -1.59
N VAL A 133 -5.10 8.40 -1.68
CA VAL A 133 -4.00 7.99 -2.56
C VAL A 133 -4.45 6.78 -3.36
N GLY A 134 -4.15 6.77 -4.66
CA GLY A 134 -4.42 5.61 -5.51
C GLY A 134 -3.74 4.35 -4.96
N MET A 135 -4.48 3.26 -4.91
CA MET A 135 -4.02 1.94 -4.48
C MET A 135 -3.52 1.11 -5.67
N VAL A 136 -3.98 1.42 -6.88
CA VAL A 136 -3.50 0.83 -8.13
C VAL A 136 -2.78 1.88 -8.98
N SER A 137 -1.64 1.49 -9.57
CA SER A 137 -0.76 2.35 -10.38
C SER A 137 -0.17 1.63 -11.58
#